data_AF-A0A920CB39-F1
#
_entry.id   AF-A0A920CB39-F1
#
_cell.length_a   1.000
_cell.length_b   1.000
_cell.length_c   1.000
_cell.angle_alpha   90.00
_cell.angle_beta   90.00
_cell.angle_gamma   90.00
#
_symmetry.space_group_name_H-M   'P 1'
#
loop_
_entity.id
_entity.type
_entity.pdbx_description
1 polymer ?
#
loop_
_entity_poly.entity_id
_entity_poly.type
_entity_poly.pdbx_seq_one_letter_code
_entity_poly.pdbx_strand_id
1 'polypeptide(L)'
;MNQEYQQLLNAIENKKAVLGVVGLGYVGLPLAVEMVKQGFTVIGIDVDPSKIEKIYHGESYITDISSEDLKACVASGRFKPTTDYSMITVIDALSICVPTPLSENQDPDTSYITSVVDQIKLHMKKGLLITLESTTYPGTTEELIQYEIEALGYRVGEDFFLCFSPERVDPSNARFNTFNTPKVIGGTTEACLALGVALYSKYVQQVVPVSTPKVAEMSKLLENTFRSVNIAFINEMAMMCDRMGIDIWEVIDAAATKPFGFMPFYPGPGIGGHCIPLDPMYLSWKAKGFRFYSKFIELAQSTNDNMPYYVISKTSTILNEYAKSIKKSNILVLGMAYKPDISDLRESPGLEVYELYKENGANVEYYDPFATSFRDKHGETVHSVAYDLEKFRSYDCIVLITNHSGLNYGDIASLGVPIVDTRNAFKNFSEPHIYKIGHSVQHVEEPNMALIG
;
A
#
# COMPACT_ATOMS: atom_id res chain seq x y z
N MET A 1 13.09 -6.59 37.77
CA MET A 1 13.58 -5.92 36.55
C MET A 1 14.87 -5.18 36.89
N ASN A 2 15.83 -5.16 35.96
CA ASN A 2 17.20 -4.68 36.21
C ASN A 2 17.32 -3.14 36.10
N GLN A 3 18.54 -2.60 36.26
CA GLN A 3 18.81 -1.16 36.25
C GLN A 3 18.47 -0.49 34.91
N GLU A 4 18.88 -1.09 33.79
CA GLU A 4 18.65 -0.56 32.44
C GLU A 4 17.15 -0.37 32.15
N TYR A 5 16.34 -1.36 32.54
CA TYR A 5 14.88 -1.28 32.43
C TYR A 5 14.30 -0.07 33.17
N GLN A 6 14.70 0.11 34.44
CA GLN A 6 14.14 1.17 35.29
C GLN A 6 14.56 2.56 34.82
N GLN A 7 15.79 2.70 34.34
CA GLN A 7 16.28 3.96 33.79
C GLN A 7 15.52 4.36 32.52
N LEU A 8 15.35 3.42 31.58
CA LEU A 8 14.60 3.68 30.35
C LEU A 8 13.13 3.99 30.64
N LEU A 9 12.46 3.19 31.49
CA LEU A 9 11.06 3.43 31.86
C LEU A 9 10.86 4.83 32.43
N ASN A 10 11.71 5.24 33.38
CA ASN A 10 11.68 6.57 33.97
C ASN A 10 11.90 7.68 32.91
N ALA A 11 12.83 7.47 31.99
CA ALA A 11 13.08 8.41 30.88
C ALA A 11 11.87 8.53 29.95
N ILE A 12 11.17 7.42 29.65
CA ILE A 12 9.94 7.40 28.86
C ILE A 12 8.81 8.13 29.59
N GLU A 13 8.57 7.80 30.86
CA GLU A 13 7.48 8.37 31.66
C GLU A 13 7.59 9.89 31.79
N ASN A 14 8.82 10.40 31.92
CA ASN A 14 9.11 11.82 32.04
C ASN A 14 9.41 12.52 30.70
N LYS A 15 9.24 11.83 29.57
CA LYS A 15 9.51 12.34 28.21
C LYS A 15 10.93 12.90 28.05
N LYS A 16 11.90 12.29 28.75
CA LYS A 16 13.33 12.59 28.68
C LYS A 16 14.09 11.64 27.77
N ALA A 17 13.50 10.50 27.41
CA ALA A 17 14.08 9.57 26.45
C ALA A 17 14.28 10.26 25.08
N VAL A 18 15.44 10.02 24.47
CA VAL A 18 15.72 10.41 23.09
C VAL A 18 15.24 9.28 22.18
N LEU A 19 14.29 9.58 21.30
CA LEU A 19 13.74 8.61 20.36
C LEU A 19 14.47 8.69 19.03
N GLY A 20 14.57 7.56 18.34
CA GLY A 20 15.16 7.43 17.03
C GLY A 20 14.18 6.80 16.06
N VAL A 21 14.21 7.24 14.80
CA VAL A 21 13.47 6.58 13.71
C VAL A 21 14.40 6.43 12.51
N VAL A 22 14.61 5.20 12.04
CA VAL A 22 15.42 4.89 10.85
C VAL A 22 14.51 4.61 9.66
N GLY A 23 14.71 5.33 8.56
CA GLY A 23 13.84 5.32 7.39
C GLY A 23 12.71 6.33 7.55
N LEU A 24 12.84 7.50 6.92
CA LEU A 24 11.88 8.61 6.99
C LEU A 24 10.93 8.57 5.79
N GLY A 25 10.45 7.38 5.45
CA GLY A 25 9.44 7.18 4.42
C GLY A 25 8.02 7.50 4.90
N TYR A 26 7.04 6.94 4.21
CA TYR A 26 5.62 7.07 4.54
C TYR A 26 5.22 6.50 5.91
N VAL A 27 6.06 5.64 6.51
CA VAL A 27 5.86 5.11 7.87
C VAL A 27 6.63 5.92 8.91
N GLY A 28 7.94 6.04 8.73
CA GLY A 28 8.80 6.60 9.77
C GLY A 28 8.68 8.11 9.95
N LEU A 29 8.43 8.89 8.89
CA LEU A 29 8.28 10.34 9.04
C LEU A 29 7.01 10.71 9.84
N PRO A 30 5.82 10.15 9.56
CA PRO A 30 4.65 10.38 10.41
C PRO A 30 4.85 9.96 11.86
N LEU A 31 5.48 8.81 12.10
CA LEU A 31 5.81 8.32 13.44
C LEU A 31 6.72 9.31 14.20
N ALA A 32 7.79 9.80 13.55
CA ALA A 32 8.71 10.78 14.12
C ALA A 32 8.00 12.10 14.45
N VAL A 33 7.14 12.59 13.55
CA VAL A 33 6.35 13.82 13.77
C VAL A 33 5.42 13.68 14.97
N GLU A 34 4.71 12.55 15.10
CA GLU A 34 3.83 12.31 16.24
C GLU A 34 4.61 12.25 17.56
N MET A 35 5.76 11.57 17.58
CA MET A 35 6.66 11.57 18.74
C MET A 35 7.10 12.99 19.16
N VAL A 36 7.44 13.85 18.19
CA VAL A 36 7.83 15.25 18.45
C VAL A 36 6.65 16.08 18.97
N LYS A 37 5.45 15.92 18.40
CA LYS A 37 4.22 16.59 18.86
C LYS A 37 3.90 16.26 20.32
N GLN A 38 4.26 15.05 20.76
CA GLN A 38 4.11 14.63 22.15
C GLN A 38 5.23 15.08 23.07
N GLY A 39 6.23 15.81 22.56
CA GLY A 39 7.27 16.47 23.34
C GLY A 39 8.56 15.68 23.50
N PHE A 40 8.74 14.56 22.80
CA PHE A 40 10.01 13.85 22.78
C PHE A 40 11.03 14.55 21.88
N THR A 41 12.32 14.39 22.21
CA THR A 41 13.40 14.69 21.26
C THR A 41 13.55 13.48 20.33
N VAL A 42 13.50 13.71 19.02
CA VAL A 42 13.53 12.67 18.00
C VAL A 42 14.70 12.90 17.05
N ILE A 43 15.48 11.86 16.82
CA ILE A 43 16.53 11.80 15.80
C ILE A 43 16.01 10.96 14.64
N GLY A 44 15.79 11.59 13.50
CA GLY A 44 15.39 10.89 12.27
C GLY A 44 16.61 10.55 11.44
N ILE A 45 16.79 9.29 11.07
CA ILE A 45 17.92 8.80 10.27
C ILE A 45 17.39 8.30 8.93
N ASP A 46 17.88 8.83 7.81
CA ASP A 46 17.61 8.30 6.47
C ASP A 46 18.91 8.30 5.66
N VAL A 47 19.05 7.35 4.74
CA VAL A 47 20.23 7.25 3.86
C VAL A 47 20.19 8.27 2.72
N ASP A 48 19.01 8.81 2.41
CA ASP A 48 18.80 9.79 1.35
C ASP A 48 19.02 11.22 1.86
N PRO A 49 20.15 11.88 1.49
CA PRO A 49 20.43 13.24 1.94
C PRO A 49 19.40 14.27 1.43
N SER A 50 18.73 14.01 0.30
CA SER A 50 17.71 14.92 -0.24
C SER A 50 16.48 14.97 0.66
N LYS A 51 16.07 13.83 1.24
CA LYS A 51 14.97 13.81 2.22
C LYS A 51 15.34 14.57 3.49
N ILE A 52 16.56 14.37 3.99
CA ILE A 52 17.07 15.07 5.18
C ILE A 52 17.06 16.58 4.96
N GLU A 53 17.53 17.04 3.79
CA GLU A 53 17.52 18.46 3.44
C GLU A 53 16.09 19.03 3.41
N LYS A 54 15.15 18.35 2.74
CA LYS A 54 13.73 18.78 2.71
C LYS A 54 13.12 18.85 4.10
N ILE A 55 13.34 17.82 4.92
CA ILE A 55 12.86 17.80 6.31
C ILE A 55 13.44 18.97 7.09
N TYR A 56 14.74 19.23 6.97
CA TYR A 56 15.40 20.33 7.67
C TYR A 56 14.79 21.70 7.32
N HIS A 57 14.32 21.89 6.09
CA HIS A 57 13.61 23.09 5.66
C HIS A 57 12.11 23.10 6.01
N GLY A 58 11.60 22.03 6.62
CA GLY A 58 10.17 21.87 6.92
C GLY A 58 9.32 21.56 5.69
N GLU A 59 9.91 21.03 4.63
CA GLU A 59 9.23 20.69 3.38
C GLU A 59 8.87 19.21 3.37
N SER A 60 7.57 18.91 3.43
CA SER A 60 7.12 17.52 3.34
C SER A 60 7.15 17.02 1.90
N TYR A 61 7.62 15.78 1.72
CA TYR A 61 7.59 15.04 0.46
C TYR A 61 6.59 13.87 0.48
N ILE A 62 5.81 13.73 1.56
CA ILE A 62 4.73 12.75 1.69
C ILE A 62 3.41 13.48 1.94
N THR A 63 2.30 12.86 1.54
CA THR A 63 0.97 13.45 1.67
C THR A 63 0.41 13.43 3.09
N ASP A 64 0.80 12.42 3.89
CA ASP A 64 0.23 12.21 5.23
C ASP A 64 0.73 13.23 6.28
N ILE A 65 1.76 14.02 5.94
CA ILE A 65 2.30 15.08 6.81
C ILE A 65 2.34 16.39 6.04
N SER A 66 1.75 17.44 6.60
CA SER A 66 1.82 18.78 6.01
C SER A 66 3.19 19.42 6.26
N SER A 67 3.64 20.26 5.32
CA SER A 67 4.84 21.07 5.52
C SER A 67 4.72 22.00 6.73
N GLU A 68 3.51 22.43 7.09
CA GLU A 68 3.26 23.25 8.29
C GLU A 68 3.59 22.48 9.58
N ASP A 69 3.06 21.25 9.72
CA ASP A 69 3.34 20.38 10.86
C ASP A 69 4.82 20.04 10.96
N LEU A 70 5.44 19.71 9.83
CA LEU A 70 6.86 19.35 9.77
C LEU A 70 7.75 20.53 10.18
N LYS A 71 7.44 21.73 9.66
CA LYS A 71 8.14 22.96 10.02
C LYS A 71 8.00 23.29 11.50
N ALA A 72 6.82 23.09 12.09
CA ALA A 72 6.62 23.25 13.54
C ALA A 72 7.48 22.27 14.35
N CYS A 73 7.60 21.02 13.91
CA CYS A 73 8.43 20.00 14.56
C CYS A 73 9.92 20.37 14.53
N VAL A 74 10.42 20.83 13.39
CA VAL A 74 11.82 21.28 13.25
C VAL A 74 12.07 22.55 14.05
N ALA A 75 11.18 23.54 13.97
CA ALA A 75 11.31 24.80 14.70
C ALA A 75 11.28 24.62 16.23
N SER A 76 10.69 23.54 16.73
CA SER A 76 10.71 23.21 18.17
C SER A 76 12.09 22.80 18.67
N GLY A 77 13.05 22.51 17.78
CA GLY A 77 14.39 22.03 18.10
C GLY A 77 14.45 20.57 18.60
N ARG A 78 13.29 19.90 18.66
CA ARG A 78 13.16 18.51 19.11
C ARG A 78 13.31 17.51 17.98
N PHE A 79 13.07 17.89 16.72
CA PHE A 79 13.31 17.01 15.58
C PHE A 79 14.68 17.26 14.95
N LYS A 80 15.52 16.22 14.89
CA LYS A 80 16.88 16.29 14.38
C LYS A 80 17.08 15.26 13.25
N PRO A 81 16.78 15.62 11.99
CA PRO A 81 17.03 14.75 10.85
C PRO A 81 18.54 14.66 10.55
N THR A 82 19.05 13.49 10.19
CA THR A 82 20.47 13.26 9.88
C THR A 82 20.64 12.04 8.96
N THR A 83 21.79 11.92 8.32
CA THR A 83 22.25 10.70 7.65
C THR A 83 23.23 9.88 8.51
N ASP A 84 23.64 10.42 9.66
CA ASP A 84 24.67 9.85 10.52
C ASP A 84 24.11 8.83 11.53
N TYR A 85 24.43 7.56 11.30
CA TYR A 85 24.07 6.45 12.17
C TYR A 85 24.83 6.44 13.51
N SER A 86 25.92 7.20 13.66
CA SER A 86 26.64 7.30 14.95
C SER A 86 25.76 7.89 16.06
N MET A 87 24.70 8.60 15.69
CA MET A 87 23.69 9.14 16.60
C MET A 87 22.90 8.06 17.36
N ILE A 88 22.94 6.78 16.95
CA ILE A 88 22.41 5.66 17.72
C ILE A 88 23.00 5.62 19.14
N THR A 89 24.23 6.08 19.33
CA THR A 89 24.89 6.13 20.66
C THR A 89 24.14 6.96 21.71
N VAL A 90 23.35 7.96 21.28
CA VAL A 90 22.58 8.83 22.19
C VAL A 90 21.08 8.50 22.21
N ILE A 91 20.62 7.57 21.38
CA ILE A 91 19.21 7.17 21.29
C ILE A 91 18.89 6.16 22.40
N ASP A 92 17.73 6.33 23.04
CA ASP A 92 17.23 5.45 24.11
C ASP A 92 16.20 4.45 23.58
N ALA A 93 15.41 4.84 22.56
CA ALA A 93 14.51 3.93 21.85
C ALA A 93 14.51 4.20 20.34
N LEU A 94 14.70 3.16 19.52
CA LEU A 94 14.89 3.22 18.08
C LEU A 94 13.79 2.44 17.34
N SER A 95 13.09 3.09 16.41
CA SER A 95 12.12 2.45 15.51
C SER A 95 12.72 2.24 14.12
N ILE A 96 12.61 1.03 13.57
CA ILE A 96 13.15 0.67 12.25
C ILE A 96 12.01 0.64 11.24
N CYS A 97 11.97 1.62 10.34
CA CYS A 97 10.93 1.89 9.34
C CYS A 97 11.49 1.89 7.91
N VAL A 98 12.45 1.00 7.61
CA VAL A 98 13.09 0.89 6.30
C VAL A 98 12.25 0.07 5.31
N PRO A 99 12.43 0.25 3.99
CA PRO A 99 11.75 -0.55 2.99
C PRO A 99 12.03 -2.05 3.13
N THR A 100 11.04 -2.85 2.78
CA THR A 100 11.12 -4.30 2.65
C THR A 100 10.51 -4.64 1.30
N PRO A 101 11.31 -4.60 0.21
CA PRO A 101 10.82 -4.99 -1.11
C PRO A 101 10.89 -6.51 -1.30
N LEU A 102 10.33 -6.97 -2.41
CA LEU A 102 10.57 -8.32 -2.92
C LEU A 102 11.66 -8.26 -4.00
N SER A 103 12.42 -9.34 -4.13
CA SER A 103 13.34 -9.56 -5.26
C SER A 103 12.56 -9.85 -6.56
N GLU A 104 13.26 -9.90 -7.69
CA GLU A 104 12.67 -10.32 -8.98
C GLU A 104 12.04 -11.73 -8.90
N ASN A 105 12.52 -12.59 -8.01
CA ASN A 105 11.96 -13.93 -7.77
C ASN A 105 10.82 -13.94 -6.74
N GLN A 106 10.33 -12.77 -6.34
CA GLN A 106 9.31 -12.58 -5.29
C GLN A 106 9.74 -13.07 -3.90
N ASP A 107 11.05 -13.16 -3.65
CA ASP A 107 11.58 -13.48 -2.32
C ASP A 107 11.70 -12.21 -1.47
N PRO A 108 11.45 -12.29 -0.15
CA PRO A 108 11.73 -11.20 0.79
C PRO A 108 13.16 -10.64 0.70
N ASP A 109 13.31 -9.37 0.36
CA ASP A 109 14.59 -8.67 0.48
C ASP A 109 14.74 -8.06 1.88
N THR A 110 15.64 -8.65 2.67
CA THR A 110 15.92 -8.25 4.05
C THR A 110 17.15 -7.35 4.19
N SER A 111 17.82 -7.01 3.09
CA SER A 111 19.09 -6.27 3.09
C SER A 111 19.02 -4.92 3.81
N TYR A 112 17.90 -4.21 3.68
CA TYR A 112 17.66 -2.93 4.35
C TYR A 112 17.62 -3.07 5.88
N ILE A 113 16.92 -4.08 6.40
CA ILE A 113 16.86 -4.34 7.85
C ILE A 113 18.25 -4.76 8.36
N THR A 114 18.91 -5.68 7.66
CA THR A 114 20.27 -6.14 8.01
C THR A 114 21.26 -4.98 8.05
N SER A 115 21.19 -4.06 7.10
CA SER A 115 22.04 -2.85 7.09
C SER A 115 21.85 -1.99 8.33
N VAL A 116 20.60 -1.80 8.80
CA VAL A 116 20.33 -1.07 10.04
C VAL A 116 20.84 -1.83 11.26
N VAL A 117 20.66 -3.16 11.30
CA VAL A 117 21.20 -4.01 12.38
C VAL A 117 22.72 -3.89 12.46
N ASP A 118 23.42 -3.88 11.34
CA ASP A 118 24.87 -3.67 11.30
C ASP A 118 25.28 -2.32 11.92
N GLN A 119 24.52 -1.25 11.65
CA GLN A 119 24.75 0.05 12.29
C GLN A 119 24.45 0.04 13.79
N ILE A 120 23.40 -0.66 14.21
CA ILE A 120 23.07 -0.85 15.64
C ILE A 120 24.22 -1.57 16.35
N LYS A 121 24.75 -2.66 15.77
CA LYS A 121 25.88 -3.41 16.34
C LYS A 121 27.12 -2.54 16.60
N LEU A 122 27.36 -1.52 15.77
CA LEU A 122 28.49 -0.60 15.91
C LEU A 122 28.30 0.50 16.97
N HIS A 123 27.06 0.90 17.22
CA HIS A 123 26.76 2.15 17.94
C HIS A 123 25.84 1.98 19.16
N MET A 124 25.27 0.80 19.38
CA MET A 124 24.34 0.59 20.48
C MET A 124 25.00 0.67 21.86
N LYS A 125 24.19 1.06 22.83
CA LYS A 125 24.49 1.01 24.26
C LYS A 125 23.51 0.08 24.96
N LYS A 126 23.83 -0.31 26.20
CA LYS A 126 22.86 -0.97 27.08
C LYS A 126 21.65 -0.07 27.33
N GLY A 127 20.51 -0.69 27.56
CA GLY A 127 19.23 -0.02 27.78
C GLY A 127 18.51 0.44 26.52
N LEU A 128 19.05 0.20 25.31
CA LEU A 128 18.38 0.55 24.06
C LEU A 128 17.11 -0.30 23.86
N LEU A 129 15.96 0.35 23.63
CA LEU A 129 14.75 -0.29 23.13
C LEU A 129 14.71 -0.21 21.60
N ILE A 130 14.58 -1.34 20.93
CA ILE A 130 14.46 -1.42 19.47
C ILE A 130 13.04 -1.88 19.14
N THR A 131 12.37 -1.20 18.21
CA THR A 131 11.10 -1.66 17.65
C THR A 131 11.20 -1.79 16.14
N LEU A 132 10.98 -3.00 15.63
CA LEU A 132 10.84 -3.20 14.18
C LEU A 132 9.41 -2.83 13.76
N GLU A 133 9.30 -1.91 12.81
CA GLU A 133 8.05 -1.39 12.26
C GLU A 133 7.82 -1.83 10.80
N SER A 134 8.91 -2.05 10.08
CA SER A 134 8.89 -2.56 8.70
C SER A 134 8.12 -3.89 8.63
N THR A 135 7.17 -3.97 7.70
CA THR A 135 6.39 -5.19 7.47
C THR A 135 7.27 -6.30 6.90
N THR A 136 7.18 -7.50 7.43
CA THR A 136 8.06 -8.62 7.08
C THR A 136 7.43 -9.96 7.45
N TYR A 137 8.11 -11.07 7.16
CA TYR A 137 7.66 -12.40 7.54
C TYR A 137 7.73 -12.67 9.06
N PRO A 138 6.88 -13.56 9.61
CA PRO A 138 6.92 -13.88 11.03
C PRO A 138 8.23 -14.56 11.41
N GLY A 139 8.92 -14.02 12.41
CA GLY A 139 10.23 -14.45 12.88
C GLY A 139 11.36 -13.46 12.58
N THR A 140 11.17 -12.47 11.71
CA THR A 140 12.24 -11.52 11.35
C THR A 140 12.83 -10.79 12.55
N THR A 141 12.00 -10.33 13.49
CA THR A 141 12.46 -9.61 14.68
C THR A 141 13.47 -10.44 15.49
N GLU A 142 13.19 -11.73 15.67
CA GLU A 142 14.07 -12.62 16.43
C GLU A 142 15.27 -13.09 15.57
N GLU A 143 15.01 -13.46 14.31
CA GLU A 143 16.00 -14.06 13.40
C GLU A 143 17.07 -13.06 12.93
N LEU A 144 16.70 -11.80 12.68
CA LEU A 144 17.62 -10.79 12.12
C LEU A 144 18.11 -9.76 13.12
N ILE A 145 17.38 -9.51 14.21
CA ILE A 145 17.74 -8.48 15.20
C ILE A 145 18.21 -9.13 16.49
N GLN A 146 17.36 -9.95 17.12
CA GLN A 146 17.70 -10.55 18.41
C GLN A 146 18.96 -11.41 18.30
N TYR A 147 18.98 -12.36 17.36
CA TYR A 147 20.11 -13.28 17.17
C TYR A 147 21.45 -12.55 16.99
N GLU A 148 21.48 -11.54 16.12
CA GLU A 148 22.68 -10.78 15.79
C GLU A 148 23.20 -9.96 16.99
N ILE A 149 22.30 -9.37 17.78
CA ILE A 149 22.68 -8.58 18.97
C ILE A 149 23.12 -9.50 20.12
N GLU A 150 22.45 -10.65 20.32
CA GLU A 150 22.85 -11.63 21.32
C GLU A 150 24.19 -12.32 20.98
N ALA A 151 24.53 -12.45 19.70
CA ALA A 151 25.84 -12.93 19.25
C ALA A 151 26.99 -12.01 19.69
N LEU A 152 26.72 -10.73 19.98
CA LEU A 152 27.69 -9.79 20.57
C LEU A 152 27.81 -9.92 22.10
N GLY A 153 27.02 -10.80 22.73
CA GLY A 153 27.03 -11.06 24.17
C GLY A 153 26.03 -10.22 24.98
N TYR A 154 25.18 -9.43 24.33
CA TYR A 154 24.04 -8.77 24.98
C TYR A 154 22.92 -9.78 25.27
N ARG A 155 22.07 -9.48 26.25
CA ARG A 155 20.89 -10.29 26.58
C ARG A 155 19.60 -9.52 26.38
N VAL A 156 18.67 -10.06 25.59
CA VAL A 156 17.37 -9.42 25.36
C VAL A 156 16.53 -9.40 26.64
N GLY A 157 15.83 -8.28 26.89
CA GLY A 157 15.07 -8.07 28.13
C GLY A 157 15.91 -7.70 29.35
N GLU A 158 17.23 -7.68 29.22
CA GLU A 158 18.17 -7.26 30.26
C GLU A 158 19.06 -6.11 29.78
N ASP A 159 19.93 -6.37 28.80
CA ASP A 159 20.87 -5.37 28.31
C ASP A 159 20.29 -4.51 27.18
N PHE A 160 19.31 -5.04 26.43
CA PHE A 160 18.55 -4.30 25.42
C PHE A 160 17.12 -4.84 25.36
N PHE A 161 16.20 -4.08 24.77
CA PHE A 161 14.79 -4.45 24.69
C PHE A 161 14.35 -4.47 23.23
N LEU A 162 13.50 -5.44 22.87
CA LEU A 162 13.14 -5.66 21.47
C LEU A 162 11.65 -5.93 21.31
N CYS A 163 11.02 -5.16 20.44
CA CYS A 163 9.61 -5.27 20.07
C CYS A 163 9.43 -5.32 18.56
N PHE A 164 8.26 -5.77 18.15
CA PHE A 164 7.69 -5.51 16.83
C PHE A 164 6.36 -4.78 16.98
N SER A 165 6.14 -3.77 16.15
CA SER A 165 4.84 -3.10 16.04
C SER A 165 4.59 -2.78 14.57
N PRO A 166 3.59 -3.39 13.90
CA PRO A 166 3.38 -3.11 12.49
C PRO A 166 2.76 -1.72 12.27
N GLU A 167 3.11 -1.07 11.16
CA GLU A 167 2.32 0.03 10.62
C GLU A 167 0.99 -0.47 10.03
N ARG A 168 -0.10 0.24 10.30
CA ARG A 168 -1.48 -0.11 9.93
C ARG A 168 -2.28 1.05 9.33
N VAL A 169 -1.69 2.23 9.21
CA VAL A 169 -2.30 3.40 8.59
C VAL A 169 -2.58 3.13 7.11
N ASP A 170 -3.78 3.53 6.68
CA ASP A 170 -4.18 3.58 5.28
C ASP A 170 -3.82 4.97 4.72
N PRO A 171 -2.93 5.08 3.72
CA PRO A 171 -2.50 6.37 3.19
C PRO A 171 -3.70 7.22 2.73
N SER A 172 -3.65 8.53 3.01
CA SER A 172 -4.73 9.48 2.66
C SER A 172 -6.10 9.19 3.30
N ASN A 173 -6.14 8.43 4.40
CA ASN A 173 -7.37 8.22 5.16
C ASN A 173 -7.68 9.44 6.03
N ALA A 174 -8.76 10.16 5.72
CA ALA A 174 -9.15 11.37 6.45
C ALA A 174 -9.60 11.11 7.90
N ARG A 175 -9.94 9.86 8.25
CA ARG A 175 -10.47 9.50 9.58
C ARG A 175 -9.40 8.90 10.48
N PHE A 176 -8.48 8.12 9.93
CA PHE A 176 -7.48 7.38 10.68
C PHE A 176 -6.07 7.80 10.30
N ASN A 177 -5.26 8.11 11.31
CA ASN A 177 -3.86 8.52 11.18
C ASN A 177 -3.01 7.75 12.21
N THR A 178 -1.71 8.05 12.26
CA THR A 178 -0.76 7.39 13.17
C THR A 178 -1.18 7.49 14.65
N PHE A 179 -1.77 8.61 15.06
CA PHE A 179 -2.19 8.82 16.45
C PHE A 179 -3.38 7.94 16.85
N ASN A 180 -4.44 7.87 16.03
CA ASN A 180 -5.69 7.19 16.43
C ASN A 180 -5.83 5.75 15.91
N THR A 181 -4.95 5.29 15.02
CA THR A 181 -4.94 3.90 14.56
C THR A 181 -4.34 3.00 15.65
N PRO A 182 -5.04 1.96 16.13
CA PRO A 182 -4.51 1.11 17.19
C PRO A 182 -3.20 0.42 16.77
N LYS A 183 -2.14 0.58 17.58
CA LYS A 183 -0.85 -0.09 17.34
C LYS A 183 -0.80 -1.43 18.06
N VAL A 184 -0.68 -2.50 17.29
CA VAL A 184 -0.37 -3.83 17.84
C VAL A 184 1.10 -3.85 18.25
N ILE A 185 1.44 -4.41 19.40
CA ILE A 185 2.84 -4.53 19.83
C ILE A 185 3.11 -5.87 20.48
N GLY A 186 4.19 -6.53 20.06
CA GLY A 186 4.70 -7.76 20.66
C GLY A 186 6.15 -7.58 21.10
N GLY A 187 6.44 -7.85 22.37
CA GLY A 187 7.82 -7.85 22.89
C GLY A 187 8.40 -9.26 22.95
N THR A 188 9.70 -9.42 22.74
CA THR A 188 10.38 -10.72 22.86
C THR A 188 10.38 -11.28 24.29
N THR A 189 10.25 -10.39 25.28
CA THR A 189 10.07 -10.73 26.70
C THR A 189 8.99 -9.84 27.32
N GLU A 190 8.51 -10.19 28.52
CA GLU A 190 7.56 -9.36 29.27
C GLU A 190 8.09 -7.95 29.53
N ALA A 191 9.39 -7.82 29.84
CA ALA A 191 10.04 -6.52 30.06
C ALA A 191 10.08 -5.69 28.76
N CYS A 192 10.36 -6.32 27.62
CA CYS A 192 10.32 -5.63 26.33
C CYS A 192 8.90 -5.14 26.02
N LEU A 193 7.90 -6.00 26.18
CA LEU A 193 6.50 -5.66 25.93
C LEU A 193 6.05 -4.51 26.84
N ALA A 194 6.39 -4.54 28.13
CA ALA A 194 6.05 -3.48 29.07
C ALA A 194 6.65 -2.13 28.67
N LEU A 195 7.94 -2.09 28.26
CA LEU A 195 8.58 -0.86 27.79
C LEU A 195 8.00 -0.37 26.46
N GLY A 196 7.75 -1.28 25.52
CA GLY A 196 7.08 -0.95 24.26
C GLY A 196 5.71 -0.33 24.49
N VAL A 197 4.87 -0.95 25.34
CA VAL A 197 3.55 -0.39 25.71
C VAL A 197 3.70 0.96 26.39
N ALA A 198 4.64 1.10 27.34
CA ALA A 198 4.87 2.35 28.04
C ALA A 198 5.29 3.48 27.11
N LEU A 199 6.12 3.20 26.09
CA LEU A 199 6.56 4.16 25.08
C LEU A 199 5.42 4.53 24.12
N TYR A 200 4.84 3.55 23.44
CA TYR A 200 3.83 3.79 22.40
C TYR A 200 2.59 4.48 22.96
N SER A 201 2.18 4.17 24.19
CA SER A 201 1.05 4.83 24.85
C SER A 201 1.25 6.33 25.09
N LYS A 202 2.46 6.88 24.86
CA LYS A 202 2.72 8.32 24.95
C LYS A 202 2.39 9.08 23.67
N TYR A 203 2.27 8.39 22.53
CA TYR A 203 2.09 9.02 21.23
C TYR A 203 1.10 8.33 20.30
N VAL A 204 0.50 7.20 20.70
CA VAL A 204 -0.71 6.68 20.06
C VAL A 204 -1.84 6.53 21.06
N GLN A 205 -3.07 6.63 20.56
CA GLN A 205 -4.29 6.61 21.35
C GLN A 205 -4.57 5.23 21.97
N GLN A 206 -4.30 4.15 21.22
CA GLN A 206 -4.56 2.79 21.66
C GLN A 206 -3.41 1.87 21.30
N VAL A 207 -2.87 1.20 22.32
CA VAL A 207 -1.88 0.13 22.16
C VAL A 207 -2.56 -1.21 22.43
N VAL A 208 -2.32 -2.19 21.57
CA VAL A 208 -2.87 -3.55 21.64
C VAL A 208 -1.71 -4.52 21.85
N PRO A 209 -1.38 -4.87 23.11
CA PRO A 209 -0.30 -5.82 23.38
C PRO A 209 -0.70 -7.24 22.94
N VAL A 210 0.24 -7.95 22.35
CA VAL A 210 0.14 -9.38 22.02
C VAL A 210 1.28 -10.16 22.63
N SER A 211 1.16 -11.49 22.63
CA SER A 211 2.06 -12.37 23.39
C SER A 211 3.50 -12.40 22.89
N THR A 212 3.75 -12.23 21.60
CA THR A 212 5.10 -12.30 21.00
C THR A 212 5.22 -11.39 19.76
N PRO A 213 6.44 -11.04 19.32
CA PRO A 213 6.65 -10.34 18.06
C PRO A 213 6.07 -11.11 16.87
N LYS A 214 6.21 -12.44 16.84
CA LYS A 214 5.63 -13.30 15.79
C LYS A 214 4.13 -13.15 15.64
N VAL A 215 3.37 -12.99 16.74
CA VAL A 215 1.92 -12.74 16.65
C VAL A 215 1.65 -11.37 16.03
N ALA A 216 2.42 -10.35 16.39
CA ALA A 216 2.29 -9.01 15.84
C ALA A 216 2.67 -8.97 14.35
N GLU A 217 3.77 -9.61 13.94
CA GLU A 217 4.21 -9.78 12.53
C GLU A 217 3.13 -10.50 11.72
N MET A 218 2.65 -11.65 12.22
CA MET A 218 1.62 -12.44 11.55
C MET A 218 0.30 -11.67 11.43
N SER A 219 -0.06 -10.85 12.41
CA SER A 219 -1.32 -10.08 12.36
C SER A 219 -1.38 -9.15 11.15
N LYS A 220 -0.26 -8.49 10.83
CA LYS A 220 -0.16 -7.58 9.68
C LYS A 220 -0.28 -8.33 8.36
N LEU A 221 0.43 -9.44 8.22
CA LEU A 221 0.35 -10.26 7.01
C LEU A 221 -1.04 -10.88 6.84
N LEU A 222 -1.69 -11.26 7.94
CA LEU A 222 -3.06 -11.78 7.91
C LEU A 222 -4.04 -10.71 7.42
N GLU A 223 -3.94 -9.46 7.89
CA GLU A 223 -4.77 -8.35 7.43
C GLU A 223 -4.70 -8.17 5.91
N ASN A 224 -3.48 -8.12 5.35
CA ASN A 224 -3.29 -7.87 3.93
C ASN A 224 -3.55 -9.11 3.05
N THR A 225 -3.22 -10.31 3.54
CA THR A 225 -3.58 -11.58 2.88
C THR A 225 -5.09 -11.75 2.80
N PHE A 226 -5.80 -11.46 3.89
CA PHE A 226 -7.25 -11.50 3.93
C PHE A 226 -7.85 -10.54 2.88
N ARG A 227 -7.34 -9.32 2.78
CA ARG A 227 -7.79 -8.36 1.74
C ARG A 227 -7.52 -8.88 0.33
N SER A 228 -6.30 -9.34 0.04
CA SER A 228 -5.91 -9.84 -1.29
C SER A 228 -6.80 -11.00 -1.75
N VAL A 229 -7.04 -11.96 -0.86
CA VAL A 229 -7.91 -13.12 -1.10
C VAL A 229 -9.35 -12.69 -1.41
N ASN A 230 -9.94 -11.80 -0.61
CA ASN A 230 -11.34 -11.45 -0.82
C ASN A 230 -11.53 -10.61 -2.09
N ILE A 231 -10.55 -9.78 -2.45
CA ILE A 231 -10.54 -9.08 -3.75
C ILE A 231 -10.47 -10.11 -4.88
N ALA A 232 -9.57 -11.10 -4.80
CA ALA A 232 -9.47 -12.16 -5.80
C ALA A 232 -10.78 -12.95 -5.94
N PHE A 233 -11.40 -13.30 -4.82
CA PHE A 233 -12.68 -14.00 -4.83
C PHE A 233 -13.76 -13.18 -5.56
N ILE A 234 -13.90 -11.89 -5.24
CA ILE A 234 -14.90 -11.04 -5.91
C ILE A 234 -14.54 -10.79 -7.39
N ASN A 235 -13.26 -10.69 -7.73
CA ASN A 235 -12.81 -10.63 -9.13
C ASN A 235 -13.22 -11.90 -9.91
N GLU A 236 -13.03 -13.09 -9.33
CA GLU A 236 -13.50 -14.35 -9.93
C GLU A 236 -15.03 -14.37 -10.06
N MET A 237 -15.75 -13.91 -9.04
CA MET A 237 -17.22 -13.77 -9.11
C MET A 237 -17.65 -12.81 -10.21
N ALA A 238 -16.93 -11.69 -10.42
CA ALA A 238 -17.20 -10.76 -11.51
C ALA A 238 -17.07 -11.45 -12.87
N MET A 239 -15.98 -12.19 -13.11
CA MET A 239 -15.79 -12.94 -14.35
C MET A 239 -16.87 -14.00 -14.57
N MET A 240 -17.35 -14.64 -13.50
CA MET A 240 -18.42 -15.63 -13.56
C MET A 240 -19.78 -14.97 -13.85
N CYS A 241 -20.14 -13.92 -13.13
CA CYS A 241 -21.37 -13.16 -13.31
C CYS A 241 -21.46 -12.55 -14.72
N ASP A 242 -20.35 -12.07 -15.27
CA ASP A 242 -20.26 -11.60 -16.64
C ASP A 242 -20.71 -12.66 -17.65
N ARG A 243 -20.27 -13.91 -17.48
CA ARG A 243 -20.67 -15.05 -18.34
C ARG A 243 -22.12 -15.47 -18.13
N MET A 244 -22.66 -15.24 -16.94
CA MET A 244 -24.05 -15.58 -16.59
C MET A 244 -25.06 -14.50 -16.99
N GLY A 245 -24.60 -13.32 -17.42
CA GLY A 245 -25.47 -12.18 -17.67
C GLY A 245 -26.04 -11.54 -16.40
N ILE A 246 -25.27 -11.58 -15.30
CA ILE A 246 -25.66 -11.01 -14.00
C ILE A 246 -24.73 -9.83 -13.68
N ASP A 247 -25.27 -8.73 -13.15
CA ASP A 247 -24.44 -7.62 -12.65
C ASP A 247 -23.89 -7.93 -11.25
N ILE A 248 -22.59 -8.20 -11.16
CA ILE A 248 -21.93 -8.47 -9.87
C ILE A 248 -22.05 -7.30 -8.88
N TRP A 249 -22.12 -6.06 -9.35
CA TRP A 249 -22.19 -4.89 -8.47
C TRP A 249 -23.54 -4.84 -7.75
N GLU A 250 -24.63 -5.11 -8.46
CA GLU A 250 -25.96 -5.27 -7.86
C GLU A 250 -26.00 -6.45 -6.87
N VAL A 251 -25.38 -7.58 -7.22
CA VAL A 251 -25.29 -8.75 -6.33
C VAL A 251 -24.55 -8.41 -5.04
N ILE A 252 -23.43 -7.69 -5.10
CA ILE A 252 -22.68 -7.25 -3.93
C ILE A 252 -23.52 -6.29 -3.08
N ASP A 253 -24.17 -5.30 -3.70
CA ASP A 253 -25.01 -4.33 -2.99
C ASP A 253 -26.18 -5.03 -2.29
N ALA A 254 -26.83 -6.00 -2.95
CA ALA A 254 -27.88 -6.83 -2.36
C ALA A 254 -27.34 -7.67 -1.19
N ALA A 255 -26.19 -8.32 -1.34
CA ALA A 255 -25.58 -9.13 -0.29
C ALA A 255 -25.13 -8.28 0.92
N ALA A 256 -24.66 -7.04 0.67
CA ALA A 256 -24.24 -6.08 1.69
C ALA A 256 -25.38 -5.59 2.58
N THR A 257 -26.65 -5.77 2.18
CA THR A 257 -27.81 -5.49 3.05
C THR A 257 -27.87 -6.41 4.27
N LYS A 258 -27.17 -7.56 4.25
CA LYS A 258 -27.11 -8.48 5.37
C LYS A 258 -26.19 -7.92 6.46
N PRO A 259 -26.67 -7.68 7.69
CA PRO A 259 -25.91 -6.96 8.72
C PRO A 259 -24.77 -7.77 9.37
N PHE A 260 -24.57 -9.03 8.99
CA PHE A 260 -23.53 -9.89 9.55
C PHE A 260 -23.05 -10.93 8.54
N GLY A 261 -21.80 -11.37 8.69
CA GLY A 261 -21.22 -12.47 7.91
C GLY A 261 -20.94 -12.16 6.44
N PHE A 262 -21.15 -10.92 6.00
CA PHE A 262 -20.74 -10.44 4.68
C PHE A 262 -20.10 -9.06 4.83
N MET A 263 -18.83 -8.97 4.45
CA MET A 263 -18.11 -7.71 4.36
C MET A 263 -17.82 -7.50 2.87
N PRO A 264 -18.35 -6.44 2.25
CA PRO A 264 -18.24 -6.28 0.80
C PRO A 264 -16.80 -6.00 0.41
N PHE A 265 -16.36 -6.72 -0.61
CA PHE A 265 -15.22 -6.38 -1.45
C PHE A 265 -15.76 -6.13 -2.86
N TYR A 266 -15.01 -5.40 -3.67
CA TYR A 266 -15.45 -4.96 -4.99
C TYR A 266 -14.45 -5.39 -6.04
N PRO A 267 -14.91 -5.77 -7.25
CA PRO A 267 -14.00 -6.13 -8.32
C PRO A 267 -13.27 -4.90 -8.83
N GLY A 268 -12.15 -5.13 -9.52
CA GLY A 268 -11.33 -4.04 -10.05
C GLY A 268 -10.45 -4.47 -11.22
N PRO A 269 -9.66 -3.53 -11.77
CA PRO A 269 -8.72 -3.82 -12.85
C PRO A 269 -7.49 -4.62 -12.40
N GLY A 270 -7.36 -4.87 -11.08
CA GLY A 270 -6.22 -5.49 -10.43
C GLY A 270 -5.98 -4.87 -9.06
N ILE A 271 -4.97 -5.36 -8.36
CA ILE A 271 -4.50 -4.82 -7.08
C ILE A 271 -3.23 -4.01 -7.32
N GLY A 272 -3.08 -2.88 -6.63
CA GLY A 272 -1.81 -2.16 -6.60
C GLY A 272 -1.45 -1.62 -5.23
N GLY A 273 -0.42 -0.76 -5.18
CA GLY A 273 0.14 -0.24 -3.94
C GLY A 273 1.17 -1.17 -3.30
N HIS A 274 1.69 -0.77 -2.14
CA HIS A 274 2.97 -1.28 -1.61
C HIS A 274 2.82 -2.55 -0.77
N CYS A 275 1.60 -2.88 -0.33
CA CYS A 275 1.40 -3.90 0.70
C CYS A 275 0.58 -5.09 0.21
N ILE A 276 -0.55 -4.86 -0.46
CA ILE A 276 -1.47 -5.95 -0.80
C ILE A 276 -0.88 -6.94 -1.82
N PRO A 277 -0.14 -6.50 -2.86
CA PRO A 277 0.54 -7.43 -3.77
C PRO A 277 1.77 -8.12 -3.15
N LEU A 278 2.42 -7.50 -2.16
CA LEU A 278 3.71 -7.96 -1.62
C LEU A 278 3.55 -8.85 -0.38
N ASP A 279 2.79 -8.39 0.63
CA ASP A 279 2.67 -9.03 1.95
C ASP A 279 2.24 -10.51 1.91
N PRO A 280 1.26 -10.92 1.07
CA PRO A 280 0.89 -12.33 0.96
C PRO A 280 2.04 -13.20 0.47
N MET A 281 2.96 -12.65 -0.34
CA MET A 281 4.12 -13.36 -0.84
C MET A 281 5.17 -13.60 0.25
N TYR A 282 5.36 -12.66 1.19
CA TYR A 282 6.19 -12.92 2.39
C TYR A 282 5.68 -14.12 3.18
N LEU A 283 4.36 -14.19 3.39
CA LEU A 283 3.74 -15.28 4.12
C LEU A 283 3.86 -16.61 3.37
N SER A 284 3.60 -16.61 2.06
CA SER A 284 3.76 -17.78 1.20
C SER A 284 5.20 -18.29 1.21
N TRP A 285 6.18 -17.38 1.08
CA TRP A 285 7.61 -17.69 1.16
C TRP A 285 8.00 -18.32 2.49
N LYS A 286 7.61 -17.71 3.62
CA LYS A 286 7.95 -18.23 4.96
C LYS A 286 7.30 -19.60 5.20
N ALA A 287 6.08 -19.80 4.72
CA ALA A 287 5.36 -21.07 4.85
C ALA A 287 6.06 -22.23 4.13
N LYS A 288 6.71 -21.98 2.98
CA LYS A 288 7.50 -23.01 2.26
C LYS A 288 8.61 -23.58 3.14
N GLY A 289 9.22 -22.77 4.01
CA GLY A 289 10.21 -23.21 5.00
C GLY A 289 9.65 -24.24 6.01
N PHE A 290 8.34 -24.23 6.24
CA PHE A 290 7.62 -25.22 7.06
C PHE A 290 6.97 -26.34 6.22
N ARG A 291 7.37 -26.47 4.94
CA ARG A 291 6.78 -27.41 3.98
C ARG A 291 5.27 -27.23 3.80
N PHE A 292 4.76 -26.01 4.04
CA PHE A 292 3.37 -25.64 3.82
C PHE A 292 3.28 -24.76 2.57
N TYR A 293 2.48 -25.20 1.60
CA TYR A 293 2.32 -24.52 0.32
C TYR A 293 0.88 -23.99 0.22
N SER A 294 0.72 -22.67 0.38
CA SER A 294 -0.60 -22.05 0.45
C SER A 294 -1.19 -21.86 -0.95
N LYS A 295 -1.91 -22.87 -1.45
CA LYS A 295 -2.62 -22.80 -2.74
C LYS A 295 -3.60 -21.64 -2.83
N PHE A 296 -4.15 -21.22 -1.68
CA PHE A 296 -5.14 -20.15 -1.63
C PHE A 296 -4.52 -18.77 -1.85
N ILE A 297 -3.31 -18.54 -1.31
CA ILE A 297 -2.56 -17.30 -1.57
C ILE A 297 -2.12 -17.27 -3.04
N GLU A 298 -1.60 -18.39 -3.55
CA GLU A 298 -1.17 -18.49 -4.96
C GLU A 298 -2.35 -18.28 -5.93
N LEU A 299 -3.52 -18.88 -5.65
CA LEU A 299 -4.72 -18.67 -6.45
C LEU A 299 -5.19 -17.22 -6.39
N ALA A 300 -5.23 -16.62 -5.21
CA ALA A 300 -5.63 -15.23 -5.06
C ALA A 300 -4.71 -14.28 -5.86
N GLN A 301 -3.40 -14.48 -5.75
CA GLN A 301 -2.41 -13.73 -6.50
C GLN A 301 -2.62 -13.90 -8.00
N SER A 302 -2.73 -15.14 -8.48
CA SER A 302 -2.96 -15.44 -9.89
C SER A 302 -4.25 -14.79 -10.42
N THR A 303 -5.37 -14.87 -9.69
CA THR A 303 -6.62 -14.24 -10.11
C THR A 303 -6.47 -12.72 -10.19
N ASN A 304 -5.84 -12.09 -9.20
CA ASN A 304 -5.64 -10.64 -9.20
C ASN A 304 -4.72 -10.16 -10.33
N ASP A 305 -3.62 -10.88 -10.59
CA ASP A 305 -2.66 -10.58 -11.66
C ASP A 305 -3.27 -10.77 -13.06
N ASN A 306 -4.33 -11.58 -13.18
CA ASN A 306 -5.05 -11.79 -14.43
C ASN A 306 -6.13 -10.74 -14.71
N MET A 307 -6.46 -9.87 -13.75
CA MET A 307 -7.51 -8.86 -13.97
C MET A 307 -7.18 -7.82 -15.06
N PRO A 308 -5.94 -7.34 -15.23
CA PRO A 308 -5.56 -6.53 -16.38
C PRO A 308 -5.91 -7.19 -17.71
N TYR A 309 -5.60 -8.49 -17.87
CA TYR A 309 -5.94 -9.25 -19.08
C TYR A 309 -7.46 -9.39 -19.29
N TYR A 310 -8.22 -9.56 -18.20
CA TYR A 310 -9.68 -9.56 -18.28
C TYR A 310 -10.23 -8.19 -18.73
N VAL A 311 -9.66 -7.07 -18.28
CA VAL A 311 -10.02 -5.72 -18.77
C VAL A 311 -9.76 -5.58 -20.27
N ILE A 312 -8.61 -6.05 -20.77
CA ILE A 312 -8.30 -6.07 -22.21
C ILE A 312 -9.32 -6.91 -22.97
N SER A 313 -9.61 -8.13 -22.48
CA SER A 313 -10.57 -9.02 -23.12
C SER A 313 -11.96 -8.40 -23.18
N LYS A 314 -12.41 -7.76 -22.09
CA LYS A 314 -13.69 -7.07 -22.01
C LYS A 314 -13.76 -5.93 -23.02
N THR A 315 -12.69 -5.14 -23.12
CA THR A 315 -12.57 -4.05 -24.09
C THR A 315 -12.61 -4.54 -25.53
N SER A 316 -11.98 -5.68 -25.82
CA SER A 316 -12.09 -6.33 -27.13
C SER A 316 -13.53 -6.70 -27.47
N THR A 317 -14.25 -7.33 -26.54
CA THR A 317 -15.68 -7.66 -26.72
C THR A 317 -16.52 -6.41 -26.98
N ILE A 318 -16.27 -5.33 -26.24
CA ILE A 318 -16.99 -4.06 -26.41
C ILE A 318 -16.69 -3.45 -27.78
N LEU A 319 -15.42 -3.32 -28.17
CA LEU A 319 -15.03 -2.74 -29.46
C LEU A 319 -15.62 -3.51 -30.65
N ASN A 320 -15.82 -4.82 -30.53
CA ASN A 320 -16.46 -5.63 -31.56
C ASN A 320 -17.91 -5.20 -31.83
N GLU A 321 -18.65 -4.72 -30.82
CA GLU A 321 -20.00 -4.14 -31.01
C GLU A 321 -19.99 -2.88 -31.90
N TYR A 322 -18.83 -2.23 -31.99
CA TYR A 322 -18.61 -1.04 -32.82
C TYR A 322 -17.82 -1.38 -34.10
N ALA A 323 -17.68 -2.67 -34.44
CA ALA A 323 -16.89 -3.16 -35.57
C ALA A 323 -15.43 -2.69 -35.55
N LYS A 324 -14.85 -2.54 -34.35
CA LYS A 324 -13.45 -2.17 -34.11
C LYS A 324 -12.69 -3.29 -33.42
N SER A 325 -11.39 -3.34 -33.65
CA SER A 325 -10.45 -4.20 -32.92
C SER A 325 -9.57 -3.37 -32.00
N ILE A 326 -8.98 -3.95 -30.97
CA ILE A 326 -7.96 -3.25 -30.15
C ILE A 326 -6.84 -2.71 -31.04
N LYS A 327 -6.33 -3.53 -31.96
CA LYS A 327 -5.27 -3.12 -32.89
C LYS A 327 -5.72 -1.89 -33.70
N LYS A 328 -4.91 -0.83 -33.67
CA LYS A 328 -5.14 0.50 -34.26
C LYS A 328 -6.28 1.32 -33.65
N SER A 329 -6.97 0.84 -32.62
CA SER A 329 -7.91 1.69 -31.89
C SER A 329 -7.17 2.72 -31.04
N ASN A 330 -7.71 3.93 -30.96
CA ASN A 330 -7.28 4.97 -30.04
C ASN A 330 -7.96 4.74 -28.69
N ILE A 331 -7.19 4.40 -27.67
CA ILE A 331 -7.69 4.10 -26.33
C ILE A 331 -7.19 5.16 -25.36
N LEU A 332 -8.12 5.75 -24.59
CA LEU A 332 -7.80 6.60 -23.46
C LEU A 332 -7.90 5.79 -22.17
N VAL A 333 -6.79 5.64 -21.46
CA VAL A 333 -6.80 5.14 -20.09
C VAL A 333 -7.09 6.30 -19.14
N LEU A 334 -8.15 6.20 -18.37
CA LEU A 334 -8.58 7.22 -17.42
C LEU A 334 -8.22 6.80 -15.99
N GLY A 335 -7.24 7.49 -15.40
CA GLY A 335 -6.60 7.16 -14.14
C GLY A 335 -5.45 6.15 -14.31
N MET A 336 -4.34 6.41 -13.64
CA MET A 336 -3.14 5.57 -13.63
C MET A 336 -2.67 5.24 -12.22
N ALA A 337 -2.92 6.10 -11.23
CA ALA A 337 -2.55 5.83 -9.84
C ALA A 337 -3.25 4.58 -9.27
N TYR A 338 -2.65 3.87 -8.33
CA TYR A 338 -3.24 2.62 -7.81
C TYR A 338 -4.50 2.86 -6.94
N LYS A 339 -4.64 4.08 -6.40
CA LYS A 339 -5.75 4.53 -5.53
C LYS A 339 -6.21 5.92 -6.00
N PRO A 340 -7.50 6.28 -5.82
CA PRO A 340 -7.97 7.63 -6.10
C PRO A 340 -7.19 8.71 -5.37
N ASP A 341 -7.10 9.86 -6.02
CA ASP A 341 -6.63 11.14 -5.48
C ASP A 341 -5.18 11.18 -4.94
N ILE A 342 -4.33 10.27 -5.42
CA ILE A 342 -2.90 10.26 -5.15
C ILE A 342 -2.11 10.08 -6.46
N SER A 343 -0.81 10.40 -6.45
CA SER A 343 0.07 10.29 -7.63
C SER A 343 0.88 8.97 -7.68
N ASP A 344 0.56 8.01 -6.81
CA ASP A 344 1.40 6.84 -6.61
C ASP A 344 1.08 5.72 -7.62
N LEU A 345 2.11 5.33 -8.36
CA LEU A 345 2.04 4.36 -9.44
C LEU A 345 2.62 2.99 -9.08
N ARG A 346 3.16 2.82 -7.86
CA ARG A 346 3.79 1.56 -7.46
C ARG A 346 2.79 0.41 -7.51
N GLU A 347 3.16 -0.65 -8.25
CA GLU A 347 2.31 -1.81 -8.54
C GLU A 347 0.93 -1.46 -9.12
N SER A 348 0.75 -0.27 -9.73
CA SER A 348 -0.57 0.11 -10.22
C SER A 348 -1.02 -0.79 -11.37
N PRO A 349 -2.27 -1.32 -11.36
CA PRO A 349 -2.81 -2.07 -12.48
C PRO A 349 -2.93 -1.22 -13.76
N GLY A 350 -2.98 0.11 -13.63
CA GLY A 350 -3.01 1.02 -14.78
C GLY A 350 -1.75 0.93 -15.65
N LEU A 351 -0.60 0.67 -15.03
CA LEU A 351 0.65 0.46 -15.76
C LEU A 351 0.56 -0.79 -16.64
N GLU A 352 0.15 -1.93 -16.07
CA GLU A 352 0.05 -3.18 -16.83
C GLU A 352 -1.04 -3.10 -17.90
N VAL A 353 -2.20 -2.50 -17.60
CA VAL A 353 -3.26 -2.29 -18.60
C VAL A 353 -2.77 -1.42 -19.77
N TYR A 354 -2.03 -0.35 -19.50
CA TYR A 354 -1.46 0.51 -20.54
C TYR A 354 -0.53 -0.28 -21.47
N GLU A 355 0.39 -1.06 -20.89
CA GLU A 355 1.34 -1.87 -21.64
C GLU A 355 0.63 -2.95 -22.47
N LEU A 356 -0.34 -3.66 -21.89
CA LEU A 356 -1.10 -4.67 -22.61
C LEU A 356 -1.87 -4.09 -23.81
N TYR A 357 -2.42 -2.88 -23.71
CA TYR A 357 -3.03 -2.23 -24.88
C TYR A 357 -1.99 -1.91 -25.97
N LYS A 358 -0.81 -1.39 -25.60
CA LYS A 358 0.29 -1.13 -26.56
C LYS A 358 0.76 -2.41 -27.23
N GLU A 359 0.96 -3.48 -26.46
CA GLU A 359 1.36 -4.81 -26.96
C GLU A 359 0.34 -5.39 -27.95
N ASN A 360 -0.96 -5.12 -27.73
CA ASN A 360 -2.04 -5.50 -28.66
C ASN A 360 -2.20 -4.52 -29.84
N GLY A 361 -1.32 -3.52 -29.97
CA GLY A 361 -1.23 -2.61 -31.10
C GLY A 361 -2.23 -1.46 -31.10
N ALA A 362 -2.78 -1.09 -29.93
CA ALA A 362 -3.59 0.12 -29.78
C ALA A 362 -2.71 1.38 -29.75
N ASN A 363 -3.30 2.52 -30.10
CA ASN A 363 -2.71 3.84 -29.82
C ASN A 363 -3.21 4.29 -28.45
N VAL A 364 -2.34 4.26 -27.44
CA VAL A 364 -2.74 4.44 -26.05
C VAL A 364 -2.26 5.78 -25.51
N GLU A 365 -3.18 6.58 -25.01
CA GLU A 365 -2.90 7.76 -24.20
C GLU A 365 -3.58 7.60 -22.84
N TYR A 366 -3.16 8.39 -21.85
CA TYR A 366 -3.81 8.37 -20.55
C TYR A 366 -4.04 9.77 -19.99
N TYR A 367 -5.08 9.89 -19.18
CA TYR A 367 -5.34 11.07 -18.35
C TYR A 367 -5.33 10.67 -16.88
N ASP A 368 -4.50 11.31 -16.06
CA ASP A 368 -4.51 11.22 -14.60
C ASP A 368 -4.11 12.60 -14.04
N PRO A 369 -4.95 13.22 -13.18
CA PRO A 369 -4.66 14.57 -12.66
C PRO A 369 -3.53 14.61 -11.63
N PHE A 370 -3.12 13.47 -11.07
CA PHE A 370 -2.11 13.38 -10.02
C PHE A 370 -0.83 12.69 -10.51
N ALA A 371 -0.97 11.58 -11.23
CA ALA A 371 0.16 10.84 -11.81
C ALA A 371 0.49 11.36 -13.22
N THR A 372 1.21 12.48 -13.29
CA THR A 372 1.42 13.23 -14.55
C THR A 372 2.40 12.61 -15.55
N SER A 373 3.21 11.65 -15.10
CA SER A 373 4.18 10.95 -15.95
C SER A 373 4.58 9.59 -15.37
N PHE A 374 4.89 8.63 -16.23
CA PHE A 374 5.57 7.38 -15.85
C PHE A 374 6.57 6.94 -16.92
N ARG A 375 7.40 5.94 -16.61
CA ARG A 375 8.28 5.29 -17.59
C ARG A 375 7.67 3.96 -18.02
N ASP A 376 7.49 3.79 -19.33
CA ASP A 376 6.94 2.57 -19.91
C ASP A 376 7.99 1.43 -19.95
N LYS A 377 7.57 0.22 -20.34
CA LYS A 377 8.46 -0.96 -20.47
C LYS A 377 9.59 -0.77 -21.49
N HIS A 378 9.49 0.20 -22.39
CA HIS A 378 10.55 0.56 -23.36
C HIS A 378 11.48 1.67 -22.86
N GLY A 379 11.22 2.22 -21.68
CA GLY A 379 12.01 3.29 -21.06
C GLY A 379 11.62 4.69 -21.54
N GLU A 380 10.54 4.84 -22.32
CA GLU A 380 10.01 6.12 -22.74
C GLU A 380 9.22 6.78 -21.60
N THR A 381 9.34 8.09 -21.46
CA THR A 381 8.52 8.84 -20.49
C THR A 381 7.20 9.21 -21.13
N VAL A 382 6.11 8.66 -20.61
CA VAL A 382 4.75 8.91 -21.10
C VAL A 382 4.10 9.94 -20.18
N HIS A 383 3.63 11.03 -20.77
CA HIS A 383 2.98 12.13 -20.07
C HIS A 383 1.47 12.03 -20.13
N SER A 384 0.82 12.47 -19.06
CA SER A 384 -0.63 12.59 -19.03
C SER A 384 -1.10 13.65 -20.03
N VAL A 385 -2.18 13.35 -20.76
CA VAL A 385 -2.78 14.31 -21.69
C VAL A 385 -3.53 15.42 -20.93
N ALA A 386 -3.87 16.51 -21.60
CA ALA A 386 -4.74 17.52 -21.00
C ALA A 386 -6.17 16.99 -20.83
N TYR A 387 -6.90 17.51 -19.83
CA TYR A 387 -8.33 17.25 -19.70
C TYR A 387 -9.08 18.02 -20.78
N ASP A 388 -9.38 17.35 -21.88
CA ASP A 388 -10.00 17.95 -23.06
C ASP A 388 -11.11 17.02 -23.58
N LEU A 389 -12.36 17.42 -23.34
CA LEU A 389 -13.52 16.64 -23.74
C LEU A 389 -13.62 16.49 -25.26
N GLU A 390 -13.19 17.48 -26.05
CA GLU A 390 -13.23 17.38 -27.51
C GLU A 390 -12.22 16.37 -28.02
N LYS A 391 -11.02 16.34 -27.42
CA LYS A 391 -10.06 15.25 -27.66
C LYS A 391 -10.65 13.92 -27.19
N PHE A 392 -11.32 13.87 -26.04
CA PHE A 392 -11.87 12.63 -25.49
C PHE A 392 -12.94 12.02 -26.41
N ARG A 393 -13.72 12.84 -27.14
CA ARG A 393 -14.68 12.37 -28.17
C ARG A 393 -14.03 11.64 -29.34
N SER A 394 -12.72 11.83 -29.58
CA SER A 394 -12.01 11.24 -30.71
C SER A 394 -11.47 9.83 -30.46
N TYR A 395 -11.46 9.36 -29.20
CA TYR A 395 -11.06 7.99 -28.88
C TYR A 395 -12.11 6.99 -29.31
N ASP A 396 -11.66 5.77 -29.57
CA ASP A 396 -12.52 4.65 -29.90
C ASP A 396 -13.09 3.98 -28.63
N CYS A 397 -12.39 4.12 -27.51
CA CYS A 397 -12.81 3.63 -26.20
C CYS A 397 -12.10 4.38 -25.06
N ILE A 398 -12.80 4.60 -23.95
CA ILE A 398 -12.26 5.12 -22.70
C ILE A 398 -12.28 4.00 -21.66
N VAL A 399 -11.17 3.75 -20.99
CA VAL A 399 -11.03 2.68 -19.99
C VAL A 399 -10.71 3.30 -18.65
N LEU A 400 -11.66 3.30 -17.73
CA LEU A 400 -11.48 3.84 -16.38
C LEU A 400 -10.79 2.82 -15.48
N ILE A 401 -9.62 3.15 -14.97
CA ILE A 401 -8.84 2.33 -14.02
C ILE A 401 -8.93 2.88 -12.60
N THR A 402 -8.91 4.20 -12.46
CA THR A 402 -8.88 4.87 -11.15
C THR A 402 -9.93 5.97 -11.07
N ASN A 403 -10.81 5.86 -10.09
CA ASN A 403 -11.97 6.73 -9.92
C ASN A 403 -11.65 7.98 -9.07
N HIS A 404 -10.81 8.87 -9.60
CA HIS A 404 -10.48 10.15 -8.95
C HIS A 404 -11.72 11.01 -8.71
N SER A 405 -11.83 11.60 -7.52
CA SER A 405 -13.02 12.36 -7.11
C SER A 405 -13.20 13.68 -7.87
N GLY A 406 -12.11 14.24 -8.42
CA GLY A 406 -12.12 15.49 -9.18
C GLY A 406 -12.63 15.39 -10.63
N LEU A 407 -12.91 14.19 -11.13
CA LEU A 407 -13.36 13.98 -12.51
C LEU A 407 -14.86 14.25 -12.66
N ASN A 408 -15.27 14.98 -13.72
CA ASN A 408 -16.68 15.10 -14.08
C ASN A 408 -17.12 13.90 -14.91
N TYR A 409 -17.63 12.87 -14.23
CA TYR A 409 -18.15 11.66 -14.88
C TYR A 409 -19.37 11.92 -15.77
N GLY A 410 -20.18 12.94 -15.49
CA GLY A 410 -21.32 13.28 -16.33
C GLY A 410 -20.91 13.82 -17.69
N ASP A 411 -19.91 14.71 -17.72
CA ASP A 411 -19.36 15.23 -18.97
C ASP A 411 -18.76 14.09 -19.82
N ILE A 412 -18.03 13.17 -19.18
CA ILE A 412 -17.41 12.00 -19.84
C ILE A 412 -18.48 11.03 -20.35
N ALA A 413 -19.52 10.75 -19.56
CA ALA A 413 -20.64 9.90 -19.98
C ALA A 413 -21.35 10.48 -21.21
N SER A 414 -21.50 11.81 -21.28
CA SER A 414 -22.15 12.52 -22.39
C SER A 414 -21.37 12.51 -23.72
N LEU A 415 -20.14 11.96 -23.74
CA LEU A 415 -19.30 11.96 -24.95
C LEU A 415 -19.84 11.03 -26.04
N GLY A 416 -20.59 9.99 -25.67
CA GLY A 416 -21.04 8.94 -26.59
C GLY A 416 -19.93 7.97 -27.02
N VAL A 417 -18.77 8.01 -26.36
CA VAL A 417 -17.64 7.10 -26.59
C VAL A 417 -17.81 5.87 -25.70
N PRO A 418 -17.58 4.64 -26.20
CA PRO A 418 -17.63 3.43 -25.37
C PRO A 418 -16.73 3.56 -24.14
N ILE A 419 -17.26 3.25 -22.96
CA ILE A 419 -16.57 3.32 -21.68
C ILE A 419 -16.48 1.93 -21.06
N VAL A 420 -15.28 1.52 -20.64
CA VAL A 420 -15.06 0.35 -19.79
C VAL A 420 -14.79 0.84 -18.36
N ASP A 421 -15.80 0.72 -17.51
CA ASP A 421 -15.75 1.09 -16.11
C ASP A 421 -15.31 -0.08 -15.24
N THR A 422 -14.08 -0.02 -14.74
CA THR A 422 -13.52 -1.07 -13.86
C THR A 422 -13.76 -0.79 -12.38
N ARG A 423 -14.38 0.34 -12.02
CA ARG A 423 -14.53 0.82 -10.63
C ARG A 423 -15.96 1.19 -10.25
N ASN A 424 -16.93 0.97 -11.14
CA ASN A 424 -18.32 1.36 -10.98
C ASN A 424 -18.50 2.87 -10.68
N ALA A 425 -17.62 3.71 -11.25
CA ALA A 425 -17.68 5.16 -11.07
C ALA A 425 -18.88 5.76 -11.82
N PHE A 426 -19.33 5.11 -12.90
CA PHE A 426 -20.46 5.55 -13.71
C PHE A 426 -21.81 4.98 -13.24
N LYS A 427 -21.93 4.50 -12.00
CA LYS A 427 -23.13 3.79 -11.51
C LYS A 427 -24.46 4.55 -11.61
N ASN A 428 -24.42 5.88 -11.65
CA ASN A 428 -25.60 6.75 -11.74
C ASN A 428 -25.98 7.10 -13.19
N PHE A 429 -25.26 6.54 -14.16
CA PHE A 429 -25.41 6.76 -15.59
C PHE A 429 -25.90 5.45 -16.23
N SER A 430 -26.87 5.56 -17.14
CA SER A 430 -27.56 4.43 -17.76
C SER A 430 -27.39 4.39 -19.28
N GLU A 431 -26.41 5.14 -19.79
CA GLU A 431 -26.10 5.27 -21.19
C GLU A 431 -25.62 3.92 -21.75
N PRO A 432 -26.08 3.50 -22.94
CA PRO A 432 -25.85 2.16 -23.47
C PRO A 432 -24.39 1.89 -23.87
N HIS A 433 -23.57 2.94 -24.00
CA HIS A 433 -22.14 2.86 -24.29
C HIS A 433 -21.27 2.74 -23.02
N ILE A 434 -21.88 2.68 -21.83
CA ILE A 434 -21.16 2.48 -20.56
C ILE A 434 -21.23 1.00 -20.18
N TYR A 435 -20.08 0.35 -20.17
CA TYR A 435 -19.92 -1.05 -19.81
C TYR A 435 -19.13 -1.16 -18.52
N LYS A 436 -19.47 -2.15 -17.68
CA LYS A 436 -18.77 -2.39 -16.41
C LYS A 436 -18.09 -3.75 -16.43
N ILE A 437 -16.99 -3.89 -15.70
CA ILE A 437 -16.47 -5.23 -15.40
C ILE A 437 -17.50 -5.99 -14.54
N GLY A 438 -17.65 -7.29 -14.81
CA GLY A 438 -18.62 -8.13 -14.10
C GLY A 438 -20.08 -7.91 -14.46
N HIS A 439 -20.37 -7.26 -15.59
CA HIS A 439 -21.70 -7.18 -16.19
C HIS A 439 -21.61 -7.45 -17.70
N SER A 440 -22.46 -8.34 -18.23
CA SER A 440 -22.41 -8.77 -19.64
C SER A 440 -22.55 -7.63 -20.63
N VAL A 441 -21.78 -7.68 -21.71
CA VAL A 441 -22.04 -6.84 -22.90
C VAL A 441 -23.31 -7.37 -23.55
N GLN A 442 -24.36 -6.57 -23.61
CA GLN A 442 -25.57 -6.95 -24.32
C GLN A 442 -25.35 -6.70 -25.82
N HIS A 443 -25.35 -7.78 -26.60
CA HIS A 443 -25.27 -7.69 -28.06
C HIS A 443 -26.57 -7.11 -28.60
N VAL A 444 -26.48 -6.12 -29.49
CA VAL A 444 -27.65 -5.66 -30.23
C VAL A 444 -28.00 -6.74 -31.25
N GLU A 445 -29.13 -7.43 -31.08
CA GLU A 445 -29.62 -8.37 -32.08
C GLU A 445 -29.82 -7.61 -33.41
N GLU A 446 -29.14 -8.04 -34.47
CA GLU A 446 -29.45 -7.54 -35.82
C GLU A 446 -30.93 -7.87 -36.10
N PRO A 447 -31.76 -6.88 -36.49
CA PRO A 447 -33.14 -7.15 -36.81
C PRO A 447 -33.19 -8.19 -37.92
N ASN A 448 -33.80 -9.34 -37.61
CA ASN A 448 -34.05 -10.47 -38.50
C ASN A 448 -34.21 -9.99 -39.94
N MET A 449 -33.15 -10.08 -40.76
CA MET A 449 -33.29 -9.97 -42.20
C MET A 449 -34.05 -11.22 -42.60
N ALA A 450 -35.38 -11.10 -42.63
CA ALA A 450 -36.24 -12.05 -43.30
C ALA A 450 -35.62 -12.29 -44.68
N LEU A 451 -35.16 -13.51 -44.90
CA LEU A 451 -34.70 -14.00 -46.19
C LEU A 451 -35.78 -13.69 -47.22
N ILE A 452 -35.59 -12.61 -47.98
CA ILE A 452 -36.40 -12.34 -49.15
C ILE A 452 -35.84 -13.26 -50.23
N GLY A 453 -36.53 -14.39 -50.42
CA GLY A 453 -36.23 -15.39 -51.45
C GLY A 453 -36.58 -14.92 -52.86
#